data_AF-A0A9Q7WJC8-F1
#
_entry.id   AF-A0A9Q7WJC8-F1
#
_cell.length_a   1.000
_cell.length_b   1.000
_cell.length_c   1.000
_cell.angle_alpha   90.00
_cell.angle_beta   90.00
_cell.angle_gamma   90.00
#
_symmetry.space_group_name_H-M   'P 1'
#
loop_
_entity.id
_entity.type
_entity.pdbx_description
1 polymer ?
#
loop_
_entity_poly.entity_id
_entity_poly.type
_entity_poly.pdbx_seq_one_letter_code
_entity_poly.pdbx_strand_id
1 'polypeptide(L)'
;MTQATTQQTPADLKHWQVATDALAIQATGQLANQLARLDWSSPGIATVVKGIYGGIVTGYRNASSVLSLQIYGDLRQRAGIDGRFKTVMAPDASMDWIGAKVDSAFKVSNEARQLAAREITAARATSSTARIAATSANIAERTTSDLATEKPSTLAADEHVDISGADLIENVVSSRLENSMQRMVASGGRQTVAMTAAANGDQYTHAPTKPGAVGGDPAYYVRVPTSMRPCAFCVMMATRDADWRPYKSEASAGTVVGTARGVPRGKQDIGDRYHDHCQCIAVPVFAGKPPVFDRQPYFDMYDKAAANVGVRDAKKILAAMRQMYGLA
;
A
#
# COMPACT_ATOMS: atom_id res chain seq x y z
N MET A 1 -3.86 -29.51 -35.03
CA MET A 1 -3.13 -29.84 -33.79
C MET A 1 -3.47 -28.80 -32.75
N THR A 2 -4.28 -29.14 -31.75
CA THR A 2 -4.68 -28.25 -30.66
C THR A 2 -3.57 -28.28 -29.61
N GLN A 3 -2.76 -27.22 -29.52
CA GLN A 3 -1.81 -27.11 -28.41
C GLN A 3 -2.59 -26.89 -27.12
N ALA A 4 -2.37 -27.76 -26.14
CA ALA A 4 -2.94 -27.61 -24.82
C ALA A 4 -2.35 -26.35 -24.17
N THR A 5 -3.20 -25.36 -23.89
CA THR A 5 -2.83 -24.18 -23.12
C THR A 5 -2.41 -24.64 -21.72
N THR A 6 -1.13 -24.43 -21.38
CA THR A 6 -0.64 -24.76 -20.04
C THR A 6 -1.19 -23.70 -19.08
N GLN A 7 -2.20 -24.06 -18.29
CA GLN A 7 -2.77 -23.15 -17.30
C GLN A 7 -1.70 -22.73 -16.28
N GLN A 8 -1.73 -21.46 -15.85
CA GLN A 8 -0.87 -20.97 -14.78
C GLN A 8 -1.06 -21.82 -13.52
N THR A 9 0.04 -22.25 -12.91
CA THR A 9 -0.04 -22.99 -11.65
C THR A 9 -0.01 -22.02 -10.47
N PRO A 10 -0.67 -22.33 -9.34
CA PRO A 10 -0.53 -21.56 -8.10
C PRO A 10 0.93 -21.37 -7.65
N ALA A 11 1.84 -22.27 -8.04
CA ALA A 11 3.26 -22.17 -7.74
C ALA A 11 3.94 -21.00 -8.47
N ASP A 12 3.51 -20.68 -9.69
CA ASP A 12 4.08 -19.59 -10.50
C ASP A 12 3.71 -18.22 -9.90
N LEU A 13 2.44 -18.04 -9.54
CA LEU A 13 1.95 -16.82 -8.87
C LEU A 13 2.70 -16.58 -7.55
N LYS A 14 2.95 -17.67 -6.79
CA LYS A 14 3.72 -17.62 -5.55
C LYS A 14 5.17 -17.19 -5.80
N HIS A 15 5.81 -17.69 -6.85
CA HIS A 15 7.18 -17.31 -7.20
C HIS A 15 7.30 -15.80 -7.49
N TRP A 16 6.38 -15.23 -8.27
CA TRP A 16 6.39 -13.80 -8.60
C TRP A 16 6.09 -12.90 -7.40
N GLN A 17 5.19 -13.35 -6.53
CA GLN A 17 4.91 -12.66 -5.28
C GLN A 17 6.16 -12.62 -4.40
N VAL A 18 6.84 -13.75 -4.22
CA VAL A 18 8.10 -13.83 -3.44
C VAL A 18 9.17 -12.89 -3.99
N ALA A 19 9.36 -12.84 -5.31
CA ALA A 19 10.35 -11.96 -5.92
C ALA A 19 10.03 -10.46 -5.70
N THR A 20 8.75 -10.09 -5.79
CA THR A 20 8.31 -8.70 -5.54
C THR A 20 8.43 -8.33 -4.06
N ASP A 21 8.09 -9.25 -3.16
CA ASP A 21 8.22 -9.05 -1.72
C ASP A 21 9.69 -8.93 -1.30
N ALA A 22 10.59 -9.70 -1.91
CA ALA A 22 12.03 -9.60 -1.67
C ALA A 22 12.58 -8.21 -2.02
N LEU A 23 12.18 -7.62 -3.16
CA LEU A 23 12.56 -6.25 -3.52
C LEU A 23 12.07 -5.22 -2.49
N ALA A 24 10.84 -5.38 -2.01
CA ALA A 24 10.29 -4.49 -1.00
C ALA A 24 11.03 -4.63 0.35
N ILE A 25 11.35 -5.85 0.78
CA ILE A 25 12.11 -6.10 2.00
C ILE A 25 13.51 -5.48 1.92
N GLN A 26 14.20 -5.65 0.79
CA GLN A 26 15.51 -5.05 0.56
C GLN A 26 15.46 -3.52 0.56
N ALA A 27 14.46 -2.92 -0.10
CA ALA A 27 14.27 -1.48 -0.11
C ALA A 27 14.02 -0.92 1.31
N THR A 28 13.18 -1.59 2.10
CA THR A 28 12.89 -1.22 3.48
C THR A 28 14.13 -1.36 4.36
N GLY A 29 14.87 -2.46 4.24
CA GLY A 29 16.12 -2.66 4.99
C GLY A 29 17.20 -1.63 4.65
N GLN A 30 17.34 -1.28 3.36
CA GLN A 30 18.25 -0.22 2.94
C GLN A 30 17.84 1.15 3.48
N LEU A 31 16.54 1.46 3.48
CA LEU A 31 16.03 2.71 4.06
C LEU A 31 16.35 2.79 5.55
N ALA A 32 16.00 1.77 6.32
CA ALA A 32 16.27 1.72 7.75
C ALA A 32 17.78 1.92 8.05
N ASN A 33 18.65 1.23 7.32
CA ASN A 33 20.10 1.35 7.47
C ASN A 33 20.65 2.76 7.15
N GLN A 34 20.03 3.48 6.20
CA GLN A 34 20.45 4.84 5.86
C GLN A 34 19.89 5.87 6.84
N LEU A 35 18.64 5.69 7.30
CA LEU A 35 17.99 6.58 8.27
C LEU A 35 18.66 6.51 9.65
N ALA A 36 19.08 5.32 10.10
CA ALA A 36 19.76 5.12 11.39
C ALA A 36 21.13 5.83 11.51
N ARG A 37 21.64 6.42 10.42
CA ARG A 37 22.92 7.15 10.40
C ARG A 37 22.74 8.67 10.38
N LEU A 38 21.50 9.15 10.38
CA LEU A 38 21.19 10.57 10.27
C LEU A 38 21.21 11.24 11.64
N ASP A 39 21.73 12.46 11.67
CA ASP A 39 21.46 13.39 12.77
C ASP A 39 20.08 14.02 12.57
N TRP A 40 19.09 13.47 13.28
CA TRP A 40 17.69 13.91 13.20
C TRP A 40 17.45 15.32 13.77
N SER A 41 18.42 15.87 14.50
CA SER A 41 18.36 17.24 15.03
C SER A 41 18.84 18.29 14.02
N SER A 42 19.54 17.87 12.95
CA SER A 42 20.12 18.77 11.97
C SER A 42 19.06 19.60 11.25
N PRO A 43 19.28 20.93 11.09
CA PRO A 43 18.51 21.73 10.15
C PRO A 43 18.53 21.10 8.76
N GLY A 44 17.38 21.04 8.09
CA GLY A 44 17.26 20.47 6.75
C GLY A 44 17.18 18.94 6.68
N ILE A 45 17.03 18.23 7.80
CA ILE A 45 16.87 16.76 7.83
C ILE A 45 15.81 16.25 6.85
N ALA A 46 14.68 16.96 6.68
CA ALA A 46 13.64 16.57 5.73
C ALA A 46 14.13 16.53 4.28
N THR A 47 15.03 17.44 3.89
CA THR A 47 15.64 17.45 2.55
C THR A 47 16.57 16.24 2.36
N VAL A 48 17.35 15.89 3.38
CA VAL A 48 18.24 14.72 3.36
C VAL A 48 17.41 13.43 3.24
N VAL A 49 16.35 13.29 4.05
CA VAL A 49 15.42 12.16 4.00
C VAL A 49 14.71 12.07 2.65
N LYS A 50 14.33 13.20 2.04
CA LYS A 50 13.78 13.23 0.66
C LYS A 50 14.75 12.66 -0.36
N GLY A 51 16.04 13.03 -0.28
CA GLY A 51 17.08 12.50 -1.17
C GLY A 51 17.27 10.99 -1.01
N ILE A 52 17.42 10.52 0.23
CA ILE A 52 17.57 9.10 0.57
C ILE A 52 16.36 8.29 0.09
N TYR A 53 15.16 8.68 0.52
CA TYR A 53 13.93 7.98 0.20
C TYR A 53 13.66 7.97 -1.30
N GLY A 54 13.92 9.09 -1.99
CA GLY A 54 13.76 9.21 -3.43
C GLY A 54 14.72 8.29 -4.20
N GLY A 55 16.00 8.28 -3.84
CA GLY A 55 16.99 7.41 -4.48
C GLY A 55 16.65 5.92 -4.35
N ILE A 56 16.26 5.49 -3.15
CA ILE A 56 15.84 4.10 -2.90
C ILE A 56 14.57 3.76 -3.69
N VAL A 57 13.53 4.59 -3.59
CA VAL A 57 12.27 4.35 -4.32
C VAL A 57 12.53 4.22 -5.82
N THR A 58 13.30 5.13 -6.42
CA THR A 58 13.59 5.09 -7.87
C THR A 58 14.34 3.81 -8.25
N GLY A 59 15.40 3.45 -7.52
CA GLY A 59 16.19 2.25 -7.80
C GLY A 59 15.35 0.95 -7.74
N TYR A 60 14.61 0.75 -6.65
CA TYR A 60 13.82 -0.47 -6.47
C TYR A 60 12.54 -0.50 -7.31
N ARG A 61 11.93 0.66 -7.60
CA ARG A 61 10.82 0.77 -8.55
C ARG A 61 11.27 0.35 -9.95
N ASN A 62 12.46 0.74 -10.38
CA ASN A 62 13.02 0.34 -11.67
C ASN A 62 13.37 -1.15 -11.71
N ALA A 63 13.96 -1.70 -10.64
CA ALA A 63 14.15 -3.14 -10.51
C ALA A 63 12.82 -3.92 -10.57
N SER A 64 11.78 -3.44 -9.89
CA SER A 64 10.44 -4.02 -9.92
C SER A 64 9.82 -3.99 -11.32
N SER A 65 10.02 -2.90 -12.07
CA SER A 65 9.59 -2.77 -13.45
C SER A 65 10.27 -3.80 -14.37
N VAL A 66 11.60 -3.95 -14.28
CA VAL A 66 12.35 -4.94 -15.08
C VAL A 66 11.90 -6.37 -14.76
N LEU A 67 11.83 -6.71 -13.48
CA LEU A 67 11.33 -8.02 -13.03
C LEU A 67 9.93 -8.28 -13.60
N SER A 68 9.05 -7.29 -13.57
CA SER A 68 7.68 -7.45 -14.05
C SER A 68 7.57 -7.59 -15.56
N LEU A 69 8.50 -7.01 -16.35
CA LEU A 69 8.59 -7.29 -17.79
C LEU A 69 8.97 -8.75 -18.07
N GLN A 70 9.92 -9.29 -17.32
CA GLN A 70 10.32 -10.70 -17.45
C GLN A 70 9.15 -11.61 -17.12
N ILE A 71 8.47 -11.35 -15.99
CA ILE A 71 7.27 -12.07 -15.58
C ILE A 71 6.20 -12.01 -16.68
N TYR A 72 5.93 -10.82 -17.23
CA TYR A 72 4.95 -10.66 -18.30
C TYR A 72 5.33 -11.42 -19.58
N GLY A 73 6.62 -11.45 -19.93
CA GLY A 73 7.14 -12.23 -21.05
C GLY A 73 6.95 -13.73 -20.86
N ASP A 74 7.34 -14.26 -19.70
CA ASP A 74 7.15 -15.67 -19.34
C ASP A 74 5.68 -16.07 -19.37
N LEU A 75 4.81 -15.19 -18.85
CA LEU A 75 3.37 -15.38 -18.87
C LEU A 75 2.80 -15.50 -20.27
N ARG A 76 3.27 -14.67 -21.20
CA ARG A 76 2.87 -14.71 -22.60
C ARG A 76 3.35 -16.00 -23.27
N GLN A 77 4.61 -16.37 -23.07
CA GLN A 77 5.18 -17.58 -23.66
C GLN A 77 4.41 -18.83 -23.22
N ARG A 78 4.09 -18.95 -21.92
CA ARG A 78 3.30 -20.06 -21.38
C ARG A 78 1.86 -20.09 -21.87
N ALA A 79 1.29 -18.91 -22.13
CA ALA A 79 -0.02 -18.78 -22.75
C ALA A 79 -0.03 -19.09 -24.26
N GLY A 80 1.10 -19.46 -24.86
CA GLY A 80 1.23 -19.70 -26.31
C GLY A 80 1.11 -18.41 -27.12
N ILE A 81 1.34 -17.25 -26.50
CA ILE A 81 1.30 -15.96 -27.18
C ILE A 81 2.71 -15.65 -27.69
N ASP A 82 3.01 -16.18 -28.86
CA ASP A 82 4.31 -16.00 -29.52
C ASP A 82 4.52 -14.58 -30.06
N GLY A 83 5.79 -14.24 -30.25
CA GLY A 83 6.22 -12.99 -30.88
C GLY A 83 6.75 -11.93 -29.92
N ARG A 84 7.50 -10.98 -30.48
CA ARG A 84 8.00 -9.82 -29.74
C ARG A 84 6.81 -8.96 -29.31
N PHE A 85 6.83 -8.53 -28.06
CA PHE A 85 5.91 -7.52 -27.55
C PHE A 85 6.65 -6.22 -27.29
N LYS A 86 5.92 -5.11 -27.43
CA LYS A 86 6.44 -3.79 -27.08
C LYS A 86 6.62 -3.69 -25.57
N THR A 87 7.87 -3.61 -25.11
CA THR A 87 8.20 -3.39 -23.70
C THR A 87 8.02 -1.92 -23.36
N VAL A 88 7.17 -1.61 -22.39
CA VAL A 88 6.98 -0.23 -21.91
C VAL A 88 7.24 -0.20 -20.41
N MET A 89 8.34 0.44 -20.03
CA MET A 89 8.70 0.66 -18.64
C MET A 89 7.81 1.73 -18.03
N ALA A 90 7.41 1.52 -16.77
CA ALA A 90 6.80 2.58 -15.99
C ALA A 90 7.78 3.76 -15.87
N PRO A 91 7.30 5.01 -15.97
CA PRO A 91 8.14 6.17 -15.69
C PRO A 91 8.60 6.16 -14.23
N ASP A 92 9.73 6.83 -14.00
CA ASP A 92 10.20 7.14 -12.66
C ASP A 92 9.10 7.85 -11.86
N ALA A 93 9.08 7.60 -10.55
CA ALA A 93 8.19 8.33 -9.65
C ALA A 93 8.59 9.81 -9.65
N SER A 94 7.62 10.72 -9.78
CA SER A 94 7.93 12.15 -9.76
C SER A 94 8.50 12.56 -8.40
N MET A 95 9.51 13.43 -8.41
CA MET A 95 10.11 13.93 -7.17
C MET A 95 9.11 14.72 -6.32
N ASP A 96 8.10 15.35 -6.94
CA ASP A 96 7.01 16.02 -6.21
C ASP A 96 6.18 15.02 -5.41
N TRP A 97 5.85 13.86 -5.99
CA TRP A 97 5.08 12.83 -5.29
C TRP A 97 5.88 12.18 -4.17
N ILE A 98 7.17 11.92 -4.40
CA ILE A 98 8.11 11.43 -3.38
C ILE A 98 8.24 12.46 -2.26
N GLY A 99 8.43 13.74 -2.61
CA GLY A 99 8.51 14.86 -1.68
C GLY A 99 7.27 14.96 -0.81
N ALA A 100 6.07 14.90 -1.41
CA ALA A 100 4.81 14.92 -0.69
C ALA A 100 4.64 13.75 0.29
N LYS A 101 5.18 12.55 -0.04
CA LYS A 101 5.19 11.41 0.89
C LYS A 101 6.09 11.65 2.09
N VAL A 102 7.29 12.18 1.86
CA VAL A 102 8.20 12.51 2.95
C VAL A 102 7.64 13.64 3.80
N ASP A 103 7.14 14.72 3.20
CA ASP A 103 6.48 15.81 3.93
C ASP A 103 5.31 15.31 4.77
N SER A 104 4.51 14.38 4.24
CA SER A 104 3.45 13.73 4.99
C SER A 104 3.98 12.88 6.15
N ALA A 105 5.15 12.24 6.03
CA ALA A 105 5.75 11.49 7.12
C ALA A 105 6.15 12.42 8.27
N PHE A 106 6.73 13.59 7.96
CA PHE A 106 7.13 14.62 8.92
C PHE A 106 5.95 15.36 9.58
N LYS A 107 4.73 15.29 9.03
CA LYS A 107 3.51 15.78 9.69
C LYS A 107 3.14 14.87 10.87
N VAL A 108 3.90 14.95 11.96
CA VAL A 108 3.59 14.26 13.22
C VAL A 108 2.47 15.02 13.91
N SER A 109 1.26 14.45 13.94
CA SER A 109 0.11 15.07 14.59
C SER A 109 0.31 15.14 16.10
N ASN A 110 -0.37 16.08 16.77
CA ASN A 110 -0.29 16.19 18.23
C ASN A 110 -0.77 14.91 18.92
N GLU A 111 -1.77 14.22 18.35
CA GLU A 111 -2.23 12.92 18.86
C GLU A 111 -1.15 11.84 18.74
N ALA A 112 -0.39 11.81 17.63
CA ALA A 112 0.72 10.88 17.46
C ALA A 112 1.85 11.16 18.45
N ARG A 113 2.14 12.45 18.72
CA ARG A 113 3.10 12.83 19.78
C ARG A 113 2.63 12.37 21.15
N GLN A 114 1.35 12.56 21.46
CA GLN A 114 0.76 12.15 22.74
C GLN A 114 0.69 10.63 22.90
N LEU A 115 0.39 9.88 21.84
CA LEU A 115 0.36 8.42 21.87
C LEU A 115 1.76 7.85 22.13
N ALA A 116 2.77 8.33 21.40
CA ALA A 116 4.13 7.89 21.61
C ALA A 116 4.65 8.29 23.01
N ALA A 117 4.34 9.49 23.49
CA ALA A 117 4.66 9.89 24.86
C ALA A 117 4.05 8.94 25.91
N ARG A 118 2.82 8.45 25.67
CA ARG A 118 2.15 7.46 26.54
C ARG A 118 2.80 6.09 26.46
N GLU A 119 3.13 5.59 25.27
CA GLU A 119 3.82 4.30 25.08
C GLU A 119 5.21 4.31 25.74
N ILE A 120 5.96 5.40 25.62
CA ILE A 120 7.24 5.59 26.30
C ILE A 120 7.05 5.59 27.82
N THR A 121 6.04 6.30 28.33
CA THR A 121 5.72 6.34 29.77
C THR A 121 5.38 4.94 30.28
N ALA A 122 4.60 4.17 29.52
CA ALA A 122 4.25 2.79 29.85
C ALA A 122 5.48 1.87 29.85
N ALA A 123 6.33 1.94 28.82
CA ALA A 123 7.56 1.15 28.73
C ALA A 123 8.55 1.44 29.88
N ARG A 124 8.66 2.72 30.28
CA ARG A 124 9.46 3.13 31.45
C ARG A 124 8.88 2.59 32.75
N ALA A 125 7.56 2.64 32.93
CA ALA A 125 6.89 2.07 34.10
C ALA A 125 7.16 0.56 34.22
N THR A 126 6.97 -0.19 33.14
CA THR A 126 7.23 -1.65 33.09
C THR A 126 8.68 -1.98 33.38
N SER A 127 9.63 -1.22 32.82
CA SER A 127 11.06 -1.41 33.06
C SER A 127 11.45 -1.12 34.50
N SER A 128 10.84 -0.12 35.15
CA SER A 128 11.07 0.18 36.57
C SER A 128 10.54 -0.94 37.48
N THR A 129 9.36 -1.47 37.18
CA THR A 129 8.76 -2.57 37.93
C THR A 129 9.58 -3.85 37.82
N ALA A 130 10.07 -4.17 36.61
CA ALA A 130 10.97 -5.30 36.40
C ALA A 130 12.29 -5.15 37.17
N ARG A 131 12.85 -3.92 37.23
CA ARG A 131 14.07 -3.63 38.01
C ARG A 131 13.85 -3.74 39.51
N ILE A 132 12.72 -3.24 40.04
CA ILE A 132 12.36 -3.36 41.46
C ILE A 132 12.16 -4.84 41.82
N ALA A 133 11.51 -5.63 40.96
CA ALA A 133 11.32 -7.06 41.16
C ALA A 133 12.67 -7.82 41.17
N ALA A 134 13.57 -7.53 40.24
CA ALA A 134 14.91 -8.13 40.20
C ALA A 134 15.78 -7.73 41.40
N THR A 135 15.68 -6.47 41.85
CA THR A 135 16.39 -5.99 43.05
C THR A 135 15.84 -6.66 44.31
N SER A 136 14.51 -6.83 44.39
CA SER A 136 13.86 -7.50 45.53
C SER A 136 14.18 -8.99 45.59
N ALA A 137 14.26 -9.66 44.44
CA ALA A 137 14.67 -11.07 44.35
C ALA A 137 16.13 -11.27 44.79
N ASN A 138 17.05 -10.40 44.35
CA ASN A 138 18.45 -10.44 44.76
C ASN A 138 18.66 -10.13 46.26
N ILE A 139 17.79 -9.31 46.87
CA ILE A 139 17.82 -9.05 48.32
C ILE A 139 17.31 -10.26 49.11
N ALA A 140 16.31 -10.98 48.60
CA ALA A 140 15.74 -12.15 49.26
C ALA A 140 16.67 -13.38 49.27
N GLU A 141 17.59 -13.48 48.29
CA GLU A 141 18.57 -14.57 48.21
C GLU A 141 19.86 -14.30 49.00
N ARG A 142 20.06 -13.08 49.52
CA ARG A 142 21.25 -12.72 50.30
C ARG A 142 21.07 -13.06 51.77
N THR A 143 21.96 -13.89 52.30
CA THR A 143 22.01 -14.12 53.76
C THR A 143 22.56 -12.90 54.49
N THR A 144 22.14 -12.70 55.74
CA THR A 144 22.53 -11.54 56.57
C THR A 144 24.04 -11.40 56.79
N SER A 145 24.83 -12.41 56.45
CA SER A 145 26.30 -12.38 56.50
C SER A 145 26.95 -11.62 55.33
N ASP A 146 26.29 -11.51 54.17
CA ASP A 146 26.88 -10.94 52.95
C ASP A 146 26.74 -9.40 52.87
N LEU A 147 25.82 -8.83 53.65
CA LEU A 147 25.51 -7.40 53.69
C LEU A 147 26.56 -6.54 54.41
N ALA A 148 27.53 -7.16 55.11
CA ALA A 148 28.52 -6.45 55.91
C ALA A 148 29.82 -6.11 55.15
N THR A 149 30.04 -6.64 53.94
CA THR A 149 31.37 -6.57 53.27
C THR A 149 31.37 -5.82 51.94
N GLU A 150 30.22 -5.39 51.42
CA GLU A 150 30.19 -4.64 50.16
C GLU A 150 30.41 -3.14 50.36
N LYS A 151 31.57 -2.66 49.89
CA LYS A 151 31.78 -1.25 49.59
C LYS A 151 30.71 -0.79 48.59
N PRO A 152 30.12 0.41 48.76
CA PRO A 152 29.16 0.94 47.82
C PRO A 152 29.85 1.09 46.46
N SER A 153 29.49 0.21 45.53
CA SER A 153 29.70 0.42 44.11
C SER A 153 28.96 1.70 43.76
N THR A 154 29.70 2.73 43.35
CA THR A 154 29.13 3.90 42.67
C THR A 154 28.36 3.39 41.47
N LEU A 155 27.03 3.31 41.60
CA LEU A 155 26.12 3.19 40.48
C LEU A 155 26.58 4.22 39.45
N ALA A 156 27.08 3.74 38.31
CA ALA A 156 27.38 4.58 37.18
C ALA A 156 26.14 5.45 36.96
N ALA A 157 26.33 6.77 37.02
CA ALA A 157 25.28 7.73 36.80
C ALA A 157 24.53 7.34 35.53
N ASP A 158 23.20 7.24 35.66
CA ASP A 158 22.26 6.98 34.58
C ASP A 158 22.73 7.61 33.26
N GLU A 159 22.95 6.78 32.24
CA GLU A 159 22.95 7.25 30.87
C GLU A 159 21.52 7.74 30.60
N HIS A 160 21.34 9.05 30.81
CA HIS A 160 20.08 9.73 30.58
C HIS A 160 19.79 9.64 29.08
N VAL A 161 19.01 8.64 28.66
CA VAL A 161 18.49 8.57 27.30
C VAL A 161 17.62 9.82 27.13
N ASP A 162 18.19 10.84 26.52
CA ASP A 162 17.52 12.07 26.13
C ASP A 162 16.58 11.71 24.97
N ILE A 163 15.40 11.21 25.33
CA ILE A 163 14.27 11.04 24.41
C ILE A 163 13.74 12.44 24.10
N SER A 164 14.56 13.21 23.41
CA SER A 164 14.23 14.51 22.87
C SER A 164 13.17 14.33 21.78
N GLY A 165 12.65 15.44 21.25
CA GLY A 165 11.77 15.39 20.09
C GLY A 165 12.38 14.66 18.88
N ALA A 166 13.70 14.51 18.80
CA ALA A 166 14.41 13.88 17.69
C ALA A 166 14.13 12.38 17.59
N ASP A 167 14.25 11.62 18.69
CA ASP A 167 14.01 10.16 18.71
C ASP A 167 12.57 9.81 18.35
N LEU A 168 11.63 10.65 18.79
CA LEU A 168 10.22 10.51 18.43
C LEU A 168 9.98 10.76 16.94
N ILE A 169 10.59 11.82 16.41
CA ILE A 169 10.50 12.16 14.99
C ILE A 169 11.13 11.04 14.15
N GLU A 170 12.30 10.54 14.53
CA GLU A 170 12.96 9.41 13.88
C GLU A 170 12.04 8.19 13.79
N ASN A 171 11.53 7.71 14.93
CA ASN A 171 10.71 6.50 14.96
C ASN A 171 9.43 6.63 14.14
N VAL A 172 8.73 7.77 14.25
CA VAL A 172 7.47 8.00 13.52
C VAL A 172 7.71 8.17 12.03
N VAL A 173 8.73 8.95 11.64
CA VAL A 173 9.05 9.19 10.23
C VAL A 173 9.53 7.91 9.58
N SER A 174 10.47 7.20 10.19
CA SER A 174 11.01 5.93 9.68
C SER A 174 9.89 4.92 9.47
N SER A 175 9.06 4.66 10.48
CA SER A 175 7.94 3.71 10.38
C SER A 175 6.96 4.07 9.26
N ARG A 176 6.63 5.36 9.09
CA ARG A 176 5.72 5.79 8.01
C ARG A 176 6.31 5.59 6.63
N LEU A 177 7.60 5.92 6.47
CA LEU A 177 8.29 5.77 5.20
C LEU A 177 8.46 4.29 4.82
N GLU A 178 8.88 3.44 5.76
CA GLU A 178 8.96 1.99 5.59
C GLU A 178 7.61 1.39 5.15
N ASN A 179 6.53 1.75 5.85
CA ASN A 179 5.18 1.32 5.50
C ASN A 179 4.74 1.76 4.11
N SER A 180 5.29 2.86 3.59
CA SER A 180 4.99 3.33 2.24
C SER A 180 5.90 2.73 1.16
N MET A 181 7.14 2.36 1.52
CA MET A 181 8.16 1.84 0.60
C MET A 181 7.66 0.63 -0.20
N GLN A 182 7.08 -0.37 0.45
CA GLN A 182 6.55 -1.57 -0.22
C GLN A 182 5.58 -1.23 -1.35
N ARG A 183 4.68 -0.25 -1.12
CA ARG A 183 3.70 0.18 -2.13
C ARG A 183 4.34 0.90 -3.30
N MET A 184 5.36 1.72 -3.02
CA MET A 184 6.10 2.49 -4.03
C MET A 184 6.89 1.55 -4.95
N VAL A 185 7.65 0.62 -4.36
CA VAL A 185 8.44 -0.37 -5.09
C VAL A 185 7.55 -1.21 -5.98
N ALA A 186 6.51 -1.84 -5.39
CA ALA A 186 5.60 -2.69 -6.15
C ALA A 186 4.76 -1.94 -7.21
N SER A 187 4.64 -0.61 -7.11
CA SER A 187 3.91 0.17 -8.12
C SER A 187 4.64 0.27 -9.46
N GLY A 188 5.98 0.21 -9.48
CA GLY A 188 6.75 0.19 -10.74
C GLY A 188 6.44 -1.04 -11.58
N GLY A 189 6.47 -2.21 -10.95
CA GLY A 189 6.10 -3.46 -11.57
C GLY A 189 4.67 -3.48 -12.11
N ARG A 190 3.68 -3.13 -11.27
CA ARG A 190 2.26 -3.08 -11.68
C ARG A 190 2.03 -2.13 -12.87
N GLN A 191 2.60 -0.93 -12.82
CA GLN A 191 2.45 0.05 -13.89
C GLN A 191 3.14 -0.41 -15.18
N THR A 192 4.30 -1.06 -15.07
CA THR A 192 5.03 -1.62 -16.21
C THR A 192 4.23 -2.72 -16.90
N VAL A 193 3.64 -3.66 -16.14
CA VAL A 193 2.75 -4.68 -16.72
C VAL A 193 1.55 -4.01 -17.37
N ALA A 194 0.92 -3.04 -16.72
CA ALA A 194 -0.25 -2.36 -17.27
C ALA A 194 0.08 -1.62 -18.58
N MET A 195 1.17 -0.85 -18.61
CA MET A 195 1.60 -0.08 -19.78
C MET A 195 2.08 -0.99 -20.92
N THR A 196 2.82 -2.05 -20.58
CA THR A 196 3.26 -3.05 -21.56
C THR A 196 2.08 -3.81 -22.11
N ALA A 197 1.17 -4.29 -21.26
CA ALA A 197 -0.05 -4.97 -21.69
C ALA A 197 -0.94 -4.07 -22.55
N ALA A 198 -1.06 -2.78 -22.23
CA ALA A 198 -1.77 -1.81 -23.06
C ALA A 198 -1.10 -1.63 -24.43
N ALA A 199 0.21 -1.33 -24.44
CA ALA A 199 0.98 -1.14 -25.67
C ALA A 199 1.08 -2.40 -26.54
N ASN A 200 0.96 -3.56 -25.92
CA ASN A 200 0.91 -4.85 -26.58
C ASN A 200 -0.51 -5.18 -27.05
N GLY A 201 -1.53 -4.79 -26.30
CA GLY A 201 -2.93 -4.81 -26.76
C GLY A 201 -3.20 -3.84 -27.92
N ASP A 202 -2.33 -2.86 -28.14
CA ASP A 202 -2.31 -2.07 -29.40
C ASP A 202 -1.80 -2.90 -30.59
N GLN A 203 -0.97 -3.93 -30.34
CA GLN A 203 -0.44 -4.87 -31.35
C GLN A 203 -1.35 -6.10 -31.54
N TYR A 204 -2.05 -6.53 -30.49
CA TYR A 204 -3.13 -7.52 -30.51
C TYR A 204 -4.46 -6.79 -30.31
N THR A 205 -5.04 -6.24 -31.37
CA THR A 205 -6.27 -5.43 -31.37
C THR A 205 -7.39 -5.95 -30.46
N HIS A 206 -7.32 -5.64 -29.15
CA HIS A 206 -8.37 -5.81 -28.14
C HIS A 206 -8.19 -4.86 -26.93
N ALA A 207 -7.22 -3.93 -26.93
CA ALA A 207 -7.17 -2.87 -25.91
C ALA A 207 -8.34 -1.86 -26.08
N PRO A 208 -8.92 -1.33 -24.99
CA PRO A 208 -10.34 -0.96 -24.90
C PRO A 208 -10.75 0.39 -25.54
N THR A 209 -9.93 0.99 -26.40
CA THR A 209 -10.15 2.38 -26.86
C THR A 209 -10.23 2.55 -28.38
N LYS A 210 -10.18 1.47 -29.17
CA LYS A 210 -10.33 1.56 -30.63
C LYS A 210 -11.71 1.06 -31.09
N PRO A 211 -12.56 1.92 -31.69
CA PRO A 211 -13.81 1.48 -32.32
C PRO A 211 -13.49 0.49 -33.45
N GLY A 212 -13.99 -0.74 -33.34
CA GLY A 212 -13.87 -1.78 -34.38
C GLY A 212 -13.16 -3.08 -33.99
N ALA A 213 -12.84 -3.33 -32.71
CA ALA A 213 -12.29 -4.62 -32.27
C ALA A 213 -13.35 -5.75 -32.29
N VAL A 214 -12.91 -7.02 -32.45
CA VAL A 214 -13.75 -8.25 -32.54
C VAL A 214 -14.45 -8.62 -31.21
N GLY A 215 -14.55 -7.69 -30.27
CA GLY A 215 -15.35 -7.79 -29.04
C GLY A 215 -16.30 -6.60 -28.80
N GLY A 216 -16.33 -5.63 -29.72
CA GLY A 216 -17.10 -4.38 -29.57
C GLY A 216 -16.55 -3.44 -28.51
N ASP A 217 -17.19 -2.27 -28.39
CA ASP A 217 -16.94 -1.35 -27.27
C ASP A 217 -17.33 -2.03 -25.94
N PRO A 218 -16.63 -1.75 -24.82
CA PRO A 218 -17.07 -2.22 -23.51
C PRO A 218 -18.52 -1.83 -23.27
N ALA A 219 -19.34 -2.79 -22.85
CA ALA A 219 -20.73 -2.51 -22.50
C ALA A 219 -20.79 -1.53 -21.32
N TYR A 220 -19.84 -1.67 -20.40
CA TYR A 220 -19.65 -0.77 -19.27
C TYR A 220 -18.29 -0.96 -18.61
N TYR A 221 -18.04 -0.15 -17.58
CA TYR A 221 -16.90 -0.22 -16.69
C TYR A 221 -17.35 -0.41 -15.25
N VAL A 222 -16.55 -1.13 -14.48
CA VAL A 222 -16.71 -1.34 -13.04
C VAL A 222 -15.45 -0.91 -12.31
N ARG A 223 -15.58 -0.51 -11.05
CA ARG A 223 -14.42 -0.14 -10.22
C ARG A 223 -13.98 -1.35 -9.42
N VAL A 224 -12.71 -1.69 -9.52
CA VAL A 224 -12.13 -2.85 -8.82
C VAL A 224 -11.05 -2.37 -7.86
N PRO A 225 -11.14 -2.69 -6.56
CA PRO A 225 -10.08 -2.37 -5.63
C PRO A 225 -8.81 -3.16 -5.95
N THR A 226 -7.66 -2.50 -5.97
CA THR A 226 -6.34 -3.13 -6.21
C THR A 226 -5.48 -3.19 -4.95
N SER A 227 -6.05 -2.82 -3.80
CA SER A 227 -5.35 -2.76 -2.53
C SER A 227 -5.76 -3.92 -1.65
N MET A 228 -4.83 -4.37 -0.80
CA MET A 228 -5.10 -5.31 0.27
C MET A 228 -5.97 -4.71 1.38
N ARG A 229 -6.08 -3.37 1.44
CA ARG A 229 -6.94 -2.64 2.38
C ARG A 229 -7.76 -1.59 1.63
N PRO A 230 -8.71 -2.02 0.79
CA PRO A 230 -9.53 -1.08 0.04
C PRO A 230 -10.46 -0.33 1.01
N CYS A 231 -10.86 0.89 0.66
CA CYS A 231 -11.90 1.55 1.44
C CYS A 231 -13.25 0.84 1.22
N ALA A 232 -14.13 0.91 2.21
CA ALA A 232 -15.45 0.28 2.10
C ALA A 232 -16.24 0.74 0.86
N PHE A 233 -16.05 2.02 0.48
CA PHE A 233 -16.69 2.57 -0.71
C PHE A 233 -16.22 1.89 -1.99
N CYS A 234 -14.92 1.60 -2.14
CA CYS A 234 -14.40 0.88 -3.29
C CYS A 234 -14.97 -0.54 -3.39
N VAL A 235 -15.10 -1.24 -2.26
CA VAL A 235 -15.68 -2.58 -2.22
C VAL A 235 -17.14 -2.54 -2.66
N MET A 236 -17.94 -1.62 -2.11
CA MET A 236 -19.31 -1.40 -2.58
C MET A 236 -19.37 -1.05 -4.07
N MET A 237 -18.41 -0.28 -4.59
CA MET A 237 -18.39 0.05 -6.02
C MET A 237 -18.08 -1.15 -6.92
N ALA A 238 -17.40 -2.18 -6.40
CA ALA A 238 -17.14 -3.44 -7.11
C ALA A 238 -18.37 -4.34 -7.21
N THR A 239 -19.39 -4.12 -6.37
CA THR A 239 -20.67 -4.85 -6.42
C THR A 239 -21.65 -4.25 -7.43
N ARG A 240 -21.34 -3.12 -8.07
CA ARG A 240 -22.17 -2.59 -9.18
C ARG A 240 -22.03 -3.42 -10.45
N ASP A 241 -23.14 -3.91 -10.95
CA ASP A 241 -23.25 -4.70 -12.17
C ASP A 241 -23.94 -3.92 -13.30
N ALA A 242 -24.27 -4.63 -14.40
CA ALA A 242 -24.97 -4.07 -15.55
C ALA A 242 -26.33 -3.48 -15.18
N ASP A 243 -27.02 -4.07 -14.20
CA ASP A 243 -28.36 -3.68 -13.80
C ASP A 243 -28.33 -2.45 -12.87
N TRP A 244 -27.23 -2.23 -12.15
CA TRP A 244 -27.12 -1.16 -11.16
C TRP A 244 -26.05 -0.10 -11.46
N ARG A 245 -26.43 0.87 -12.30
CA ARG A 245 -25.67 2.11 -12.59
C ARG A 245 -24.21 1.85 -13.00
N PRO A 246 -24.00 1.06 -14.07
CA PRO A 246 -22.67 0.90 -14.66
C PRO A 246 -22.07 2.23 -15.12
N TYR A 247 -20.74 2.31 -15.11
CA TYR A 247 -20.02 3.43 -15.73
C TYR A 247 -19.96 3.23 -17.23
N LYS A 248 -20.35 4.25 -18.01
CA LYS A 248 -20.36 4.16 -19.48
C LYS A 248 -18.98 4.40 -20.11
N SER A 249 -18.01 4.89 -19.33
CA SER A 249 -16.66 5.15 -19.81
C SER A 249 -15.64 4.93 -18.72
N GLU A 250 -14.40 4.62 -19.11
CA GLU A 250 -13.25 4.49 -18.23
C GLU A 250 -13.05 5.75 -17.38
N ALA A 251 -13.08 6.93 -18.00
CA ALA A 251 -12.92 8.21 -17.32
C ALA A 251 -13.96 8.40 -16.20
N SER A 252 -15.23 8.04 -16.48
CA SER A 252 -16.28 8.09 -15.46
C SER A 252 -16.09 7.05 -14.36
N ALA A 253 -15.45 5.92 -14.62
CA ALA A 253 -15.16 4.93 -13.58
C ALA A 253 -13.92 5.30 -12.73
N GLY A 254 -12.90 5.92 -13.35
CA GLY A 254 -11.61 6.18 -12.71
C GLY A 254 -11.51 7.52 -11.97
N THR A 255 -12.18 8.56 -12.49
CA THR A 255 -11.99 9.95 -12.03
C THR A 255 -13.30 10.70 -11.85
N VAL A 256 -13.23 11.83 -11.15
CA VAL A 256 -14.34 12.78 -11.06
C VAL A 256 -14.55 13.40 -12.43
N VAL A 257 -15.71 13.09 -13.02
CA VAL A 257 -16.17 13.72 -14.26
C VAL A 257 -17.17 14.83 -13.92
N GLY A 258 -17.05 15.95 -14.63
CA GLY A 258 -17.96 17.07 -14.47
C GLY A 258 -19.40 16.73 -14.89
N THR A 259 -20.32 17.64 -14.60
CA THR A 259 -21.64 17.66 -15.23
C THR A 259 -21.52 17.95 -16.73
N ALA A 260 -22.62 17.85 -17.48
CA ALA A 260 -22.65 18.21 -18.92
C ALA A 260 -22.18 19.65 -19.20
N ARG A 261 -22.14 20.52 -18.17
CA ARG A 261 -21.64 21.91 -18.24
C ARG A 261 -20.20 22.06 -17.77
N GLY A 262 -19.47 20.96 -17.55
CA GLY A 262 -18.07 21.00 -17.11
C GLY A 262 -17.87 21.39 -15.64
N VAL A 263 -18.92 21.35 -14.81
CA VAL A 263 -18.82 21.68 -13.37
C VAL A 263 -18.50 20.42 -12.56
N PRO A 264 -17.47 20.40 -11.70
CA PRO A 264 -17.17 19.26 -10.84
C PRO A 264 -18.36 18.88 -9.95
N ARG A 265 -18.49 17.60 -9.61
CA ARG A 265 -19.51 17.14 -8.65
C ARG A 265 -18.88 17.01 -7.27
N GLY A 266 -19.35 17.82 -6.32
CA GLY A 266 -18.87 17.80 -4.95
C GLY A 266 -17.69 18.74 -4.73
N LYS A 267 -16.77 18.36 -3.83
CA LYS A 267 -15.62 19.19 -3.42
C LYS A 267 -14.31 18.87 -4.17
N GLN A 268 -14.35 17.92 -5.11
CA GLN A 268 -13.18 17.45 -5.85
C GLN A 268 -13.16 18.05 -7.24
N ASP A 269 -11.97 18.30 -7.77
CA ASP A 269 -11.79 18.86 -9.10
C ASP A 269 -11.99 17.79 -10.19
N ILE A 270 -12.27 18.24 -11.42
CA ILE A 270 -12.42 17.31 -12.55
C ILE A 270 -11.07 16.67 -12.83
N GLY A 271 -11.05 15.34 -12.99
CA GLY A 271 -9.84 14.55 -13.15
C GLY A 271 -9.26 14.03 -11.84
N ASP A 272 -9.71 14.56 -10.69
CA ASP A 272 -9.33 14.01 -9.39
C ASP A 272 -9.84 12.59 -9.19
N ARG A 273 -9.23 11.89 -8.25
CA ARG A 273 -9.81 10.64 -7.74
C ARG A 273 -11.01 10.97 -6.85
N TYR A 274 -11.97 10.05 -6.88
CA TYR A 274 -13.23 10.13 -6.12
C TYR A 274 -13.11 10.30 -4.61
N HIS A 275 -11.98 9.96 -4.01
CA HIS A 275 -11.68 10.23 -2.61
C HIS A 275 -10.18 10.12 -2.39
N ASP A 276 -9.73 10.73 -1.30
CA ASP A 276 -8.37 10.60 -0.83
C ASP A 276 -8.06 9.10 -0.68
N HIS A 277 -6.92 8.70 -1.25
CA HIS A 277 -6.47 7.31 -1.24
C HIS A 277 -7.32 6.30 -2.04
N CYS A 278 -8.11 6.71 -3.07
CA CYS A 278 -8.69 5.67 -3.95
C CYS A 278 -7.60 4.84 -4.61
N GLN A 279 -7.70 3.53 -4.41
CA GLN A 279 -6.84 2.50 -5.00
C GLN A 279 -7.69 1.57 -5.88
N CYS A 280 -8.68 2.15 -6.52
CA CYS A 280 -9.57 1.52 -7.47
C CYS A 280 -8.99 1.66 -8.89
N ILE A 281 -9.21 0.66 -9.74
CA ILE A 281 -9.03 0.77 -11.20
C ILE A 281 -10.37 0.61 -11.91
N ALA A 282 -10.51 1.24 -13.08
CA ALA A 282 -11.63 1.00 -13.97
C ALA A 282 -11.34 -0.27 -14.80
N VAL A 283 -12.24 -1.24 -14.73
CA VAL A 283 -12.13 -2.50 -15.50
C VAL A 283 -13.28 -2.57 -16.50
N PRO A 284 -13.01 -2.75 -17.80
CA PRO A 284 -14.06 -2.91 -18.80
C PRO A 284 -14.78 -4.24 -18.63
N VAL A 285 -16.10 -4.23 -18.88
CA VAL A 285 -16.93 -5.42 -19.00
C VAL A 285 -17.54 -5.44 -20.38
N PHE A 286 -17.32 -6.54 -21.10
CA PHE A 286 -17.76 -6.70 -22.49
C PHE A 286 -19.12 -7.40 -22.55
N ALA A 287 -19.95 -7.01 -23.50
CA ALA A 287 -21.27 -7.61 -23.68
C ALA A 287 -21.16 -9.13 -23.89
N GLY A 288 -21.95 -9.90 -23.15
CA GLY A 288 -21.97 -11.36 -23.26
C GLY A 288 -20.70 -12.06 -22.76
N LYS A 289 -19.80 -11.35 -22.06
CA LYS A 289 -18.62 -11.94 -21.41
C LYS A 289 -18.70 -11.76 -19.89
N PRO A 290 -18.31 -12.78 -19.11
CA PRO A 290 -18.15 -12.58 -17.67
C PRO A 290 -17.07 -11.54 -17.39
N PRO A 291 -17.14 -10.80 -16.27
CA PRO A 291 -16.07 -9.91 -15.85
C PRO A 291 -14.75 -10.68 -15.72
N VAL A 292 -13.63 -10.02 -16.04
CA VAL A 292 -12.28 -10.60 -15.98
C VAL A 292 -11.76 -10.84 -14.55
N PHE A 293 -12.60 -10.63 -13.54
CA PHE A 293 -12.27 -10.79 -12.14
C PHE A 293 -13.47 -11.32 -11.37
N ASP A 294 -13.21 -12.11 -10.33
CA ASP A 294 -14.27 -12.60 -9.44
C ASP A 294 -14.80 -11.46 -8.58
N ARG A 295 -16.12 -11.26 -8.64
CA ARG A 295 -16.86 -10.22 -7.93
C ARG A 295 -17.57 -10.76 -6.71
N GLN A 296 -17.76 -12.08 -6.62
CA GLN A 296 -18.58 -12.70 -5.61
C GLN A 296 -18.12 -12.35 -4.18
N PRO A 297 -16.81 -12.34 -3.86
CA PRO A 297 -16.37 -11.97 -2.52
C PRO A 297 -16.79 -10.56 -2.10
N TYR A 298 -16.87 -9.61 -3.05
CA TYR A 298 -17.32 -8.25 -2.75
C TYR A 298 -18.83 -8.19 -2.53
N PHE A 299 -19.61 -8.96 -3.29
CA PHE A 299 -21.05 -9.11 -3.06
C PHE A 299 -21.31 -9.69 -1.68
N ASP A 300 -20.65 -10.79 -1.32
CA ASP A 300 -20.81 -11.44 -0.02
C ASP A 300 -20.48 -10.48 1.13
N MET A 301 -19.39 -9.69 1.00
CA MET A 301 -19.04 -8.68 2.00
C MET A 301 -20.15 -7.63 2.19
N TYR A 302 -20.67 -7.11 1.07
CA TYR A 302 -21.71 -6.08 1.07
C TYR A 302 -23.03 -6.61 1.61
N ASP A 303 -23.48 -7.78 1.16
CA ASP A 303 -24.74 -8.38 1.56
C ASP A 303 -24.75 -8.75 3.05
N LYS A 304 -23.62 -9.28 3.55
CA LYS A 304 -23.48 -9.59 4.98
C LYS A 304 -23.49 -8.32 5.83
N ALA A 305 -22.90 -7.22 5.36
CA ALA A 305 -22.98 -5.93 6.04
C ALA A 305 -24.38 -5.30 5.95
N ALA A 306 -25.07 -5.44 4.82
CA ALA A 306 -26.44 -5.00 4.66
C ALA A 306 -27.41 -5.76 5.57
N ALA A 307 -27.26 -7.07 5.67
CA ALA A 307 -28.00 -7.91 6.60
C ALA A 307 -27.72 -7.54 8.06
N ASN A 308 -26.46 -7.23 8.41
CA ASN A 308 -26.08 -6.82 9.76
C ASN A 308 -26.76 -5.51 10.19
N VAL A 309 -26.90 -4.55 9.28
CA VAL A 309 -27.54 -3.26 9.57
C VAL A 309 -29.08 -3.36 9.53
N GLY A 310 -29.63 -4.30 8.75
CA GLY A 310 -31.07 -4.51 8.62
C GLY A 310 -31.83 -3.43 7.84
N VAL A 311 -31.13 -2.40 7.35
CA VAL A 311 -31.70 -1.36 6.47
C VAL A 311 -30.80 -1.12 5.26
N ARG A 312 -31.41 -0.82 4.10
CA ARG A 312 -30.70 -0.46 2.86
C ARG A 312 -30.25 1.00 2.86
N ASP A 313 -29.42 1.36 3.83
CA ASP A 313 -28.77 2.67 3.94
C ASP A 313 -27.28 2.53 3.64
N ALA A 314 -26.82 3.11 2.51
CA ALA A 314 -25.44 2.97 2.07
C ALA A 314 -24.42 3.47 3.09
N LYS A 315 -24.72 4.55 3.84
CA LYS A 315 -23.79 5.10 4.83
C LYS A 315 -23.62 4.14 6.00
N LYS A 316 -24.72 3.55 6.48
CA LYS A 316 -24.69 2.56 7.56
C LYS A 316 -24.03 1.25 7.11
N ILE A 317 -24.31 0.78 5.90
CA ILE A 317 -23.68 -0.43 5.34
C ILE A 317 -22.18 -0.23 5.24
N LEU A 318 -21.71 0.90 4.68
CA LEU A 318 -20.28 1.19 4.58
C LEU A 318 -19.62 1.31 5.96
N ALA A 319 -20.32 1.83 6.97
CA ALA A 319 -19.81 1.85 8.35
C ALA A 319 -19.66 0.42 8.91
N ALA A 320 -20.67 -0.44 8.72
CA ALA A 320 -20.60 -1.85 9.12
C ALA A 320 -19.49 -2.60 8.39
N MET A 321 -19.29 -2.36 7.09
CA MET A 321 -18.17 -2.97 6.33
C MET A 321 -16.80 -2.59 6.91
N ARG A 322 -16.61 -1.33 7.31
CA ARG A 322 -15.35 -0.90 7.98
C ARG A 322 -15.14 -1.65 9.29
N GLN A 323 -16.19 -1.80 10.09
CA GLN A 323 -16.13 -2.51 11.37
C GLN A 323 -15.88 -4.01 11.20
N MET A 324 -16.59 -4.65 10.27
CA MET A 324 -16.56 -6.11 10.09
C MET A 324 -15.28 -6.60 9.40
N TYR A 325 -14.73 -5.82 8.47
CA TYR A 325 -13.64 -6.26 7.59
C TYR A 325 -12.36 -5.42 7.72
N GLY A 326 -12.31 -4.46 8.65
CA GLY A 326 -11.11 -3.63 8.87
C GLY A 326 -10.75 -2.73 7.68
N LEU A 327 -11.74 -2.39 6.85
CA LEU A 327 -11.59 -1.53 5.68
C LEU A 327 -11.37 -0.07 6.10
N ALA A 328 -10.70 0.68 5.22
CA ALA A 328 -10.55 2.13 5.38
C ALA A 328 -11.86 2.91 5.14
#